data_AF-A0AB73A9B4-F1
#
_entry.id   AF-A0AB73A9B4-F1
#
_cell.length_a   1.000
_cell.length_b   1.000
_cell.length_c   1.000
_cell.angle_alpha   90.00
_cell.angle_beta   90.00
_cell.angle_gamma   90.00
#
_symmetry.space_group_name_H-M   'P 1'
#
loop_
_entity.id
_entity.type
_entity.pdbx_description
1 polymer ?
#
loop_
_entity_poly.entity_id
_entity_poly.type
_entity_poly.pdbx_seq_one_letter_code
_entity_poly.pdbx_strand_id
1 'polypeptide(L)'
;MVTFSMLLFWIPVCIGISSFFYFTKRSRKTVILMLSFLPTEIFIIKIVKYTFYQSLSALFFYVVGLFLSLILFIIVLRYLYKND
;
A
#
# COMPACT_ATOMS: atom_id res chain seq x y z
N MET A 1 -6.16 -25.22 -1.18
CA MET A 1 -4.68 -25.26 -1.05
C MET A 1 -4.02 -23.91 -1.33
N VAL A 2 -4.34 -23.22 -2.43
CA VAL A 2 -3.73 -21.91 -2.79
C VAL A 2 -3.94 -20.81 -1.73
N THR A 3 -5.11 -20.75 -1.09
CA THR A 3 -5.46 -19.73 -0.09
C THR A 3 -4.60 -19.81 1.19
N PHE A 4 -4.21 -21.03 1.58
CA PHE A 4 -3.42 -21.27 2.79
C PHE A 4 -1.95 -20.92 2.56
N SER A 5 -1.42 -21.23 1.36
CA SER A 5 -0.08 -20.82 0.94
C SER A 5 0.05 -19.29 0.80
N MET A 6 -0.99 -18.60 0.30
CA MET A 6 -1.02 -17.14 0.33
C MET A 6 -0.95 -16.62 1.77
N LEU A 7 -1.79 -17.11 2.68
CA LEU A 7 -1.80 -16.69 4.08
C LEU A 7 -0.44 -16.87 4.78
N LEU A 8 0.21 -18.02 4.58
CA LEU A 8 1.54 -18.31 5.13
C LEU A 8 2.62 -17.36 4.60
N PHE A 9 2.52 -16.93 3.34
CA PHE A 9 3.43 -15.96 2.76
C PHE A 9 3.28 -14.55 3.36
N TRP A 10 2.07 -14.18 3.81
CA TRP A 10 1.83 -12.87 4.42
C TRP A 10 2.32 -12.77 5.86
N ILE A 11 2.51 -13.87 6.59
CA ILE A 11 2.95 -13.85 8.00
C ILE A 11 4.32 -13.17 8.17
N PRO A 12 5.38 -13.53 7.41
CA PRO A 12 6.67 -12.85 7.48
C PRO A 12 6.58 -11.37 7.10
N VAL A 13 5.73 -11.04 6.12
CA VAL A 13 5.52 -9.65 5.66
C VAL A 13 4.88 -8.82 6.77
N CYS A 14 3.84 -9.33 7.43
CA CYS A 14 3.19 -8.67 8.56
C CYS A 14 4.14 -8.47 9.75
N ILE A 15 5.00 -9.45 10.03
CA ILE A 15 6.02 -9.36 11.08
C ILE A 15 7.06 -8.30 10.73
N GLY A 16 7.56 -8.28 9.49
CA GLY A 16 8.52 -7.28 9.02
C GLY A 16 7.96 -5.85 9.02
N ILE A 17 6.70 -5.67 8.62
CA ILE A 17 6.01 -4.38 8.72
C ILE A 17 5.90 -3.97 10.19
N SER A 18 5.43 -4.87 11.05
CA SER A 18 5.26 -4.59 12.49
C SER A 18 6.58 -4.29 13.19
N SER A 19 7.67 -4.98 12.86
CA SER A 19 9.00 -4.70 13.42
C SER A 19 9.56 -3.40 12.88
N PHE A 20 9.31 -3.05 11.62
CA PHE A 20 9.69 -1.76 11.05
C PHE A 20 8.94 -0.61 11.75
N PHE A 21 7.67 -0.79 12.08
CA PHE A 21 6.90 0.14 12.93
C PHE A 21 7.43 0.25 14.36
N TYR A 22 7.95 -0.85 14.92
CA TYR A 22 8.50 -0.88 16.28
C TYR A 22 9.88 -0.21 16.37
N PHE A 23 10.76 -0.46 15.39
CA PHE A 23 12.12 0.07 15.36
C PHE A 23 12.24 1.48 14.77
N THR A 24 11.35 1.87 13.85
CA THR A 24 11.34 3.24 13.34
C THR A 24 10.75 4.14 14.42
N LYS A 25 11.63 4.92 15.08
CA LYS A 25 11.28 5.97 16.05
C LYS A 25 10.04 6.70 15.54
N ARG A 26 8.89 6.50 16.21
CA ARG A 26 7.55 6.84 15.71
C ARG A 26 7.36 8.35 15.63
N SER A 27 7.96 8.95 14.62
CA SER A 27 7.74 10.33 14.24
C SER A 27 6.33 10.44 13.68
N ARG A 28 5.62 11.53 14.05
CA ARG A 28 4.32 11.85 13.43
C ARG A 28 4.43 11.87 11.90
N LYS A 29 5.59 12.25 11.36
CA LYS A 29 5.89 12.27 9.92
C LYS A 29 5.90 10.86 9.30
N THR A 30 6.54 9.89 9.96
CA THR A 30 6.55 8.49 9.53
C THR A 30 5.15 7.87 9.54
N VAL A 31 4.34 8.16 10.56
CA VAL A 31 2.96 7.66 10.63
C VAL A 31 2.12 8.23 9.49
N ILE A 32 2.26 9.53 9.19
CA ILE A 32 1.56 10.18 8.08
C ILE A 32 1.99 9.59 6.73
N LEU A 33 3.28 9.34 6.52
CA LEU A 33 3.79 8.67 5.31
C LEU A 33 3.19 7.27 5.14
N MET A 34 3.17 6.47 6.19
CA MET A 34 2.60 5.12 6.14
C MET A 34 1.10 5.13 5.87
N LEU A 35 0.36 6.04 6.52
CA LEU A 35 -1.08 6.22 6.25
C LEU A 35 -1.33 6.63 4.79
N SER A 36 -0.48 7.49 4.22
CA SER A 36 -0.61 7.89 2.82
C SER A 36 -0.24 6.79 1.82
N PHE A 37 0.50 5.76 2.25
CA PHE A 37 0.88 4.62 1.41
C PHE A 37 -0.18 3.51 1.37
N LEU A 38 -1.00 3.37 2.42
CA LEU A 38 -2.10 2.39 2.49
C LEU A 38 -3.00 2.34 1.24
N PRO A 39 -3.49 3.46 0.67
CA PRO A 39 -4.32 3.40 -0.53
C PRO A 39 -3.58 2.81 -1.73
N THR A 40 -2.27 3.08 -1.87
CA THR A 40 -1.42 2.49 -2.92
C THR A 40 -1.35 0.97 -2.79
N GLU A 41 -1.11 0.49 -1.57
CA GLU A 41 -1.06 -0.94 -1.27
C GLU A 41 -2.40 -1.65 -1.57
N ILE A 42 -3.53 -1.02 -1.21
CA ILE A 42 -4.87 -1.54 -1.50
C ILE A 42 -5.10 -1.70 -3.01
N PHE A 43 -4.74 -0.71 -3.82
CA PHE A 43 -4.92 -0.80 -5.28
C PHE A 43 -3.97 -1.84 -5.90
N ILE A 44 -2.73 -1.95 -5.42
CA ILE A 44 -1.80 -3.01 -5.85
C ILE A 44 -2.39 -4.39 -5.57
N ILE A 45 -2.91 -4.62 -4.35
CA ILE A 45 -3.54 -5.90 -3.99
C ILE A 45 -4.72 -6.20 -4.90
N LYS A 46 -5.56 -5.20 -5.24
CA LYS A 46 -6.68 -5.36 -6.17
C LYS A 46 -6.24 -5.69 -7.59
N ILE A 47 -5.15 -5.07 -8.07
CA ILE A 47 -4.58 -5.36 -9.39
C ILE A 47 -3.99 -6.77 -9.43
N VAL A 48 -3.23 -7.17 -8.41
CA VAL A 48 -2.62 -8.50 -8.33
C VAL A 48 -3.69 -9.60 -8.20
N LYS A 49 -4.77 -9.33 -7.45
CA LYS A 49 -5.91 -10.26 -7.31
C LYS A 49 -6.92 -10.16 -8.46
N TYR A 50 -6.66 -9.35 -9.47
CA TYR A 50 -7.54 -9.23 -10.63
C TYR A 50 -7.61 -10.59 -11.33
N THR A 51 -8.75 -11.27 -11.19
CA THR A 51 -9.03 -12.53 -11.89
C THR A 51 -9.65 -12.24 -13.25
N PHE A 52 -9.43 -13.15 -14.21
CA PHE A 52 -9.98 -13.09 -15.57
C PHE A 52 -11.52 -12.96 -15.67
N TYR A 53 -12.24 -13.02 -14.55
CA TYR A 53 -13.70 -12.83 -14.46
C TYR A 53 -14.13 -11.36 -14.22
N GLN A 54 -13.19 -10.44 -13.95
CA GLN A 54 -13.52 -9.01 -13.82
C GLN A 54 -13.50 -8.30 -15.17
N SER A 55 -14.31 -7.25 -15.32
CA SER A 55 -14.39 -6.47 -16.56
C SER A 55 -13.12 -5.65 -16.78
N LEU A 56 -12.78 -5.37 -18.03
CA LEU A 56 -11.65 -4.50 -18.40
C LEU A 56 -11.77 -3.11 -17.74
N SER A 57 -13.00 -2.61 -17.57
CA SER A 57 -13.29 -1.36 -16.88
C SER A 57 -12.87 -1.35 -15.41
N ALA A 58 -12.94 -2.49 -14.71
CA ALA A 58 -12.49 -2.60 -13.33
C ALA A 58 -10.96 -2.49 -13.22
N LEU A 59 -10.23 -3.06 -14.20
CA LEU A 59 -8.77 -2.92 -14.27
C LEU A 59 -8.38 -1.45 -14.50
N PHE A 60 -9.03 -0.76 -15.44
CA PHE A 60 -8.82 0.67 -15.66
C PHE A 60 -9.08 1.49 -14.40
N PHE A 61 -10.16 1.20 -13.66
CA PHE A 61 -10.45 1.88 -12.41
C PHE A 61 -9.37 1.64 -11.34
N TYR A 62 -8.84 0.42 -11.23
CA TYR A 62 -7.77 0.12 -10.28
C TYR A 62 -6.45 0.80 -10.65
N VAL A 63 -6.10 0.85 -11.94
CA VAL A 63 -4.90 1.54 -12.43
C VAL A 63 -5.00 3.04 -12.20
N VAL A 64 -6.14 3.66 -12.55
CA VAL A 64 -6.39 5.09 -12.30
C VAL A 64 -6.36 5.40 -10.80
N GLY A 65 -6.97 4.54 -9.98
CA GLY A 65 -6.92 4.63 -8.52
C GLY A 65 -5.50 4.54 -7.95
N LEU A 66 -4.65 3.67 -8.52
CA LEU A 66 -3.23 3.56 -8.19
C LEU A 66 -2.44 4.83 -8.55
N PHE A 67 -2.72 5.43 -9.71
CA PHE A 67 -2.10 6.71 -10.08
C PHE A 67 -2.49 7.84 -9.12
N LEU A 68 -3.77 7.94 -8.77
CA LEU A 68 -4.26 8.93 -7.80
C LEU A 68 -3.64 8.75 -6.41
N SER A 69 -3.51 7.52 -5.93
CA SER A 69 -2.89 7.25 -4.62
C SER A 69 -1.39 7.56 -4.62
N LEU A 70 -0.68 7.31 -5.72
CA LEU A 70 0.73 7.72 -5.87
C LEU A 70 0.89 9.24 -5.88
N ILE A 71 0.01 9.98 -6.55
CA ILE A 71 0.04 11.46 -6.54
C ILE A 71 -0.14 11.97 -5.11
N LEU A 72 -1.13 11.45 -4.37
CA LEU A 72 -1.33 11.80 -2.96
C LEU A 72 -0.09 11.48 -2.11
N PHE A 73 0.51 10.31 -2.29
CA PHE A 73 1.72 9.92 -1.58
C PHE A 73 2.88 10.89 -1.85
N ILE A 74 3.11 11.27 -3.10
CA ILE A 74 4.17 12.23 -3.49
C ILE A 74 3.90 13.61 -2.88
N ILE A 75 2.65 14.08 -2.87
CA ILE A 75 2.28 15.37 -2.26
C ILE A 75 2.57 15.36 -0.75
N VAL A 76 2.16 14.29 -0.05
CA VAL A 76 2.42 14.13 1.38
C VAL A 76 3.91 14.07 1.67
N LEU A 77 4.68 13.33 0.86
CA LEU A 77 6.12 13.23 0.99
C LEU A 77 6.80 14.59 0.81
N ARG A 78 6.37 15.36 -0.20
CA ARG A 78 6.85 16.74 -0.42
C ARG A 78 6.50 17.67 0.73
N TYR A 79 5.29 17.58 1.28
CA TYR A 79 4.85 18.38 2.42
C TYR A 79 5.71 18.12 3.66
N LEU A 80 6.00 16.86 3.94
CA LEU A 80 6.79 16.48 5.11
C LEU A 80 8.25 16.92 4.97
N TYR A 81 8.85 16.75 3.78
CA TYR A 81 10.20 17.23 3.49
C TYR A 81 10.33 18.76 3.57
N LYS A 82 9.30 19.50 3.15
CA LYS A 82 9.27 20.97 3.23
C LYS A 82 9.21 21.48 4.69
N ASN A 83 8.64 20.69 5.59
CA ASN A 83 8.40 21.03 7.00
C ASN A 83 9.35 20.29 7.98
N ASP A 84 10.40 19.64 7.47
CA ASP A 84 11.61 19.25 8.22
C ASP A 84 12.58 20.44 8.31
#